data_AF-A0A950XEC7-F1
#
_entry.id   AF-A0A950XEC7-F1
#
_cell.length_a   1.000
_cell.length_b   1.000
_cell.length_c   1.000
_cell.angle_alpha   90.00
_cell.angle_beta   90.00
_cell.angle_gamma   90.00
#
_symmetry.space_group_name_H-M   'P 1'
#
loop_
_entity.id
_entity.type
_entity.pdbx_description
1 polymer ?
#
loop_
_entity_poly.entity_id
_entity_poly.type
_entity_poly.pdbx_seq_one_letter_code
_entity_poly.pdbx_strand_id
1 'polypeptide(L)'
;MKEIREALVLKRFRFAILICALSAGAISLSAADLSQAEDLYKHTNYTGSLALLDKSSTDASVWFLAGRDYFMLGDFKKAAEHLERAVAAQPANSEYVDWLGRAYGKRAETSNPLIAPGLAVKARQAFERSVRLDPKNSDALSDLFDFYLNAPGLLGGGYEKARVTADQIAAIDPPEGYFVKSKLAEKKKEYSTAEERLRQAVAVAPHEVGHMIALAKLLATEGRLRESDAVLAAAQDVNPNAPRIWFERADILIKQKRDLQEARALLQKYMRAPITVDDPPKEEAMRLLRQVGGA
;
A
#
# COMPACT_ATOMS: atom_id res chain seq x y z
N MET A 1 -22.09 42.94 -71.76
CA MET A 1 -20.65 43.28 -71.91
C MET A 1 -19.99 43.20 -70.53
N LYS A 2 -19.76 42.08 -69.83
CA LYS A 2 -19.45 40.69 -70.19
C LYS A 2 -18.42 40.61 -71.32
N GLU A 3 -17.20 40.23 -70.92
CA GLU A 3 -15.95 40.14 -71.69
C GLU A 3 -15.14 41.45 -71.75
N ILE A 4 -13.81 41.30 -71.63
CA ILE A 4 -12.77 42.36 -71.55
C ILE A 4 -12.47 42.95 -70.15
N ARG A 5 -12.19 42.10 -69.16
CA ARG A 5 -11.21 42.42 -68.08
C ARG A 5 -10.39 41.17 -67.70
N GLU A 6 -9.88 40.49 -68.71
CA GLU A 6 -8.74 39.58 -68.59
C GLU A 6 -7.52 40.26 -69.23
N ALA A 7 -6.68 40.89 -68.41
CA ALA A 7 -5.24 41.07 -68.66
C ALA A 7 -4.66 41.90 -67.52
N LEU A 8 -3.51 41.45 -67.00
CA LEU A 8 -2.73 42.02 -65.90
C LEU A 8 -3.36 41.89 -64.51
N VAL A 9 -3.02 40.82 -63.81
CA VAL A 9 -2.07 40.89 -62.68
C VAL A 9 -1.41 39.51 -62.56
N LEU A 10 -0.19 39.46 -63.07
CA LEU A 10 0.73 38.34 -62.98
C LEU A 10 1.33 38.29 -61.56
N LYS A 11 1.62 37.08 -61.09
CA LYS A 11 2.49 36.71 -59.96
C LYS A 11 1.90 36.85 -58.55
N ARG A 12 1.52 35.70 -57.98
CA ARG A 12 2.31 35.03 -56.93
C ARG A 12 1.74 33.63 -56.62
N PHE A 13 2.45 32.63 -57.14
CA PHE A 13 2.51 31.29 -56.56
C PHE A 13 2.74 31.41 -55.05
N ARG A 14 1.88 30.82 -54.21
CA ARG A 14 2.27 30.05 -53.02
C ARG A 14 1.18 29.03 -52.69
N PHE A 15 1.52 27.76 -52.91
CA PHE A 15 0.87 26.57 -52.38
C PHE A 15 0.62 26.75 -50.87
N ALA A 16 -0.64 26.63 -50.43
CA ALA A 16 -0.96 26.38 -49.04
C ALA A 16 -1.18 24.87 -48.89
N ILE A 17 -0.10 24.13 -48.59
CA ILE A 17 -0.21 22.74 -48.12
C ILE A 17 -0.74 22.81 -46.69
N LEU A 18 -1.97 22.35 -46.51
CA LEU A 18 -2.58 22.12 -45.21
C LEU A 18 -1.85 20.94 -44.56
N ILE A 19 -0.87 21.22 -43.70
CA ILE A 19 -0.28 20.20 -42.83
C ILE A 19 -1.22 20.03 -41.64
N CYS A 20 -2.18 19.10 -41.76
CA CYS A 20 -2.77 18.44 -40.61
C CYS A 20 -1.69 17.57 -39.98
N ALA A 21 -0.87 18.15 -39.10
CA ALA A 21 0.04 17.37 -38.28
C ALA A 21 -0.80 16.61 -37.24
N LEU A 22 -0.83 15.28 -37.37
CA LEU A 22 -1.20 14.37 -36.30
C LEU A 22 -0.34 14.70 -35.08
N SER A 23 -0.93 15.28 -34.04
CA SER A 23 -0.34 15.30 -32.69
C SER A 23 -0.57 13.94 -32.03
N ALA A 24 0.09 12.91 -32.55
CA ALA A 24 0.16 11.60 -31.97
C ALA A 24 1.62 11.14 -32.04
N GLY A 25 2.38 11.36 -30.96
CA GLY A 25 3.76 10.88 -30.90
C GLY A 25 4.74 11.76 -30.15
N ALA A 26 4.42 12.15 -28.91
CA ALA A 26 5.43 12.48 -27.92
C ALA A 26 4.89 12.09 -26.55
N ILE A 27 4.75 10.79 -26.31
CA ILE A 27 4.89 10.32 -24.93
C ILE A 27 6.30 10.78 -24.56
N SER A 28 6.41 11.78 -23.68
CA SER A 28 7.71 12.30 -23.28
C SER A 28 8.52 11.16 -22.65
N LEU A 29 9.81 11.07 -22.97
CA LEU A 29 10.71 10.06 -22.42
C LEU A 29 10.57 9.97 -20.89
N SER A 30 10.39 11.12 -20.23
CA SER A 30 10.13 11.24 -18.79
C SER A 30 8.85 10.54 -18.28
N ALA A 31 7.78 10.52 -19.07
CA ALA A 31 6.53 9.87 -18.69
C ALA A 31 6.64 8.34 -18.85
N ALA A 32 7.37 7.89 -19.88
CA ALA A 32 7.68 6.47 -20.07
C ALA A 32 8.60 5.95 -18.94
N ASP A 33 9.63 6.72 -18.58
CA ASP A 33 10.55 6.38 -17.48
C ASP A 33 9.81 6.30 -16.13
N LEU A 34 8.89 7.24 -15.85
CA LEU A 34 8.08 7.21 -14.63
C LEU A 34 7.16 5.97 -14.58
N SER A 35 6.47 5.66 -15.68
CA SER A 35 5.62 4.47 -15.73
C SER A 35 6.40 3.17 -15.54
N GLN A 36 7.63 3.10 -16.08
CA GLN A 36 8.51 1.96 -15.88
C GLN A 36 9.01 1.89 -14.43
N ALA A 37 9.33 3.02 -13.81
CA ALA A 37 9.70 3.08 -12.41
C ALA A 37 8.56 2.60 -11.49
N GLU A 38 7.31 2.98 -11.77
CA GLU A 38 6.14 2.48 -11.04
C GLU A 38 5.97 0.97 -11.15
N ASP A 39 6.22 0.39 -12.32
CA ASP A 39 6.18 -1.06 -12.50
C ASP A 39 7.27 -1.76 -11.67
N LEU A 40 8.48 -1.20 -11.63
CA LEU A 40 9.56 -1.70 -10.77
C LEU A 40 9.19 -1.61 -9.29
N TYR A 41 8.58 -0.50 -8.84
CA TYR A 41 8.08 -0.34 -7.47
C TYR A 41 7.05 -1.42 -7.11
N LYS A 42 6.06 -1.66 -7.98
CA LYS A 42 5.02 -2.68 -7.77
C LYS A 42 5.60 -4.08 -7.61
N HIS A 43 6.70 -4.36 -8.31
CA HIS A 43 7.43 -5.62 -8.24
C HIS A 43 8.59 -5.60 -7.24
N THR A 44 8.56 -4.69 -6.27
CA THR A 44 9.51 -4.59 -5.14
C THR A 44 10.95 -4.21 -5.52
N ASN A 45 11.21 -3.83 -6.78
CA ASN A 45 12.51 -3.37 -7.25
C ASN A 45 12.68 -1.86 -7.06
N TYR A 46 12.72 -1.43 -5.80
CA TYR A 46 12.75 -0.02 -5.40
C TYR A 46 14.03 0.71 -5.84
N THR A 47 15.17 0.01 -5.83
CA THR A 47 16.45 0.59 -6.29
C THR A 47 16.46 0.77 -7.81
N GLY A 48 15.86 -0.16 -8.56
CA GLY A 48 15.63 -0.03 -10.00
C GLY A 48 14.67 1.12 -10.31
N SER A 49 13.56 1.23 -9.57
CA SER A 49 12.61 2.35 -9.68
C SER A 49 13.34 3.70 -9.51
N LEU A 50 14.06 3.88 -8.40
CA LEU A 50 14.82 5.10 -8.11
C LEU A 50 15.87 5.45 -9.18
N ALA A 51 16.45 4.45 -9.84
CA ALA A 51 17.46 4.66 -10.87
C ALA A 51 16.88 5.28 -12.16
N LEU A 52 15.59 5.08 -12.41
CA LEU A 52 14.87 5.64 -13.57
C LEU A 52 14.31 7.04 -13.31
N LEU A 53 14.27 7.50 -12.05
CA LEU A 53 13.69 8.80 -11.71
C LEU A 53 14.65 9.96 -12.03
N ASP A 54 14.13 10.95 -12.76
CA ASP A 54 14.84 12.19 -13.01
C ASP A 54 15.00 13.02 -11.72
N LYS A 55 16.23 13.09 -11.21
CA LYS A 55 16.60 13.82 -9.99
C LYS A 55 16.39 15.33 -10.11
N SER A 56 16.32 15.87 -11.32
CA SER A 56 16.06 17.29 -11.59
C SER A 56 14.57 17.61 -11.76
N SER A 57 13.71 16.58 -11.80
CA SER A 57 12.27 16.76 -11.98
C SER A 57 11.65 17.62 -10.86
N THR A 58 10.73 18.48 -11.28
CA THR A 58 9.85 19.25 -10.41
C THR A 58 8.44 18.67 -10.31
N ASP A 59 8.22 17.49 -10.87
CA ASP A 59 6.92 16.81 -10.85
C ASP A 59 6.66 16.16 -9.48
N ALA A 60 5.49 16.45 -8.92
CA ALA A 60 5.05 15.89 -7.65
C ALA A 60 4.95 14.36 -7.68
N SER A 61 4.59 13.76 -8.82
CA SER A 61 4.50 12.31 -8.99
C SER A 61 5.87 11.62 -8.89
N VAL A 62 6.93 12.25 -9.40
CA VAL A 62 8.31 11.75 -9.29
C VAL A 62 8.78 11.79 -7.84
N TRP A 63 8.51 12.88 -7.11
CA TRP A 63 8.83 12.94 -5.68
C TRP A 63 7.99 11.98 -4.86
N PHE A 64 6.73 11.78 -5.23
CA PHE A 64 5.86 10.83 -4.56
C PHE A 64 6.37 9.39 -4.71
N LEU A 65 6.71 8.96 -5.93
CA LEU A 65 7.28 7.64 -6.16
C LEU A 65 8.63 7.46 -5.45
N ALA A 66 9.54 8.43 -5.55
CA ALA A 66 10.81 8.39 -4.82
C ALA A 66 10.60 8.26 -3.31
N GLY A 67 9.61 8.99 -2.77
CA GLY A 67 9.22 8.92 -1.37
C GLY A 67 8.77 7.52 -0.96
N ARG A 68 7.93 6.88 -1.76
CA ARG A 68 7.48 5.50 -1.55
C ARG A 68 8.63 4.49 -1.69
N ASP A 69 9.51 4.64 -2.67
CA ASP A 69 10.70 3.79 -2.81
C ASP A 69 11.60 3.85 -1.57
N TYR A 70 11.94 5.06 -1.11
CA TYR A 70 12.75 5.21 0.11
C TYR A 70 12.05 4.69 1.35
N PHE A 71 10.72 4.83 1.43
CA PHE A 71 9.94 4.24 2.51
C PHE A 71 10.09 2.71 2.54
N MET A 72 9.96 2.06 1.39
CA MET A 72 10.09 0.61 1.28
C MET A 72 11.53 0.13 1.53
N LEU A 73 12.53 0.96 1.22
CA LEU A 73 13.94 0.72 1.56
C LEU A 73 14.30 1.01 3.03
N GLY A 74 13.34 1.51 3.82
CA GLY A 74 13.55 1.86 5.23
C GLY A 74 14.29 3.19 5.47
N ASP A 75 14.60 3.96 4.43
CA ASP A 75 15.15 5.31 4.55
C ASP A 75 14.02 6.32 4.78
N PHE A 76 13.40 6.21 5.97
CA PHE A 76 12.21 7.01 6.31
C PHE A 76 12.49 8.52 6.35
N LYS A 77 13.76 8.92 6.52
CA LYS A 77 14.16 10.33 6.46
C LYS A 77 14.05 10.85 5.02
N LYS A 78 14.67 10.19 4.05
CA LYS A 78 14.54 10.59 2.63
C LYS A 78 13.10 10.43 2.14
N ALA A 79 12.38 9.40 2.59
CA ALA A 79 10.97 9.23 2.29
C ALA A 79 10.17 10.48 2.66
N ALA A 80 10.32 10.96 3.90
CA ALA A 80 9.65 12.18 4.36
C ALA A 80 10.07 13.42 3.56
N GLU A 81 11.36 13.61 3.26
CA GLU A 81 11.86 14.75 2.47
C GLU A 81 11.24 14.80 1.06
N HIS A 82 11.14 13.65 0.39
CA HIS A 82 10.52 13.57 -0.93
C HIS A 82 9.00 13.76 -0.87
N LEU A 83 8.33 13.15 0.11
CA LEU A 83 6.88 13.28 0.29
C LEU A 83 6.47 14.70 0.70
N GLU A 84 7.29 15.40 1.49
CA GLU A 84 7.08 16.82 1.80
C GLU A 84 7.07 17.67 0.53
N ARG A 85 7.96 17.40 -0.44
CA ARG A 85 7.98 18.09 -1.74
C ARG A 85 6.76 17.74 -2.58
N ALA A 86 6.34 16.47 -2.62
CA ALA A 86 5.13 16.05 -3.32
C ALA A 86 3.88 16.75 -2.77
N VAL A 87 3.72 16.79 -1.44
CA VAL A 87 2.62 17.49 -0.75
C VAL A 87 2.69 19.01 -0.95
N ALA A 88 3.89 19.61 -0.98
CA ALA A 88 4.04 21.04 -1.25
C ALA A 88 3.58 21.41 -2.66
N ALA A 89 3.84 20.56 -3.66
CA ALA A 89 3.40 20.78 -5.03
C ALA A 89 1.90 20.48 -5.25
N GLN A 90 1.35 19.49 -4.54
CA GLN A 90 -0.07 19.12 -4.62
C GLN A 90 -0.69 18.97 -3.23
N PRO A 91 -0.98 20.09 -2.53
CA PRO A 91 -1.43 20.05 -1.14
C PRO A 91 -2.86 19.51 -0.94
N ALA A 92 -3.63 19.36 -2.01
CA ALA A 92 -4.97 18.78 -1.97
C ALA A 92 -5.01 17.29 -2.34
N ASN A 93 -3.85 16.67 -2.63
CA ASN A 93 -3.78 15.25 -2.94
C ASN A 93 -3.79 14.43 -1.63
N SER A 94 -4.87 13.70 -1.39
CA SER A 94 -5.06 12.89 -0.18
C SER A 94 -4.00 11.79 -0.07
N GLU A 95 -3.71 11.06 -1.14
CA GLU A 95 -2.72 9.98 -1.16
C GLU A 95 -1.32 10.48 -0.76
N TYR A 96 -0.90 11.64 -1.27
CA TYR A 96 0.42 12.19 -0.96
C TYR A 96 0.54 12.58 0.52
N VAL A 97 -0.54 13.15 1.07
CA VAL A 97 -0.61 13.52 2.48
C VAL A 97 -0.62 12.26 3.37
N ASP A 98 -1.32 11.20 2.95
CA ASP A 98 -1.34 9.92 3.65
C ASP A 98 0.07 9.30 3.76
N TRP A 99 0.76 9.17 2.63
CA TRP A 99 2.12 8.62 2.60
C TRP A 99 3.10 9.46 3.41
N LEU A 100 2.96 10.79 3.44
CA LEU A 100 3.75 11.63 4.33
C LEU A 100 3.49 11.28 5.81
N GLY A 101 2.23 10.99 6.16
CA GLY A 101 1.85 10.45 7.46
C GLY A 101 2.55 9.13 7.78
N ARG A 102 2.54 8.17 6.84
CA ARG A 102 3.27 6.89 6.95
C ARG A 102 4.75 7.12 7.25
N ALA A 103 5.40 7.99 6.47
CA ALA A 103 6.82 8.31 6.64
C ALA A 103 7.12 8.93 8.02
N TYR A 104 6.30 9.88 8.50
CA TYR A 104 6.45 10.41 9.86
C TYR A 104 6.21 9.34 10.93
N GLY A 105 5.23 8.45 10.76
CA GLY A 105 4.95 7.35 11.67
C GLY A 105 6.15 6.42 11.81
N LYS A 106 6.72 5.97 10.68
CA LYS A 106 7.93 5.13 10.69
C LYS A 106 9.14 5.83 11.26
N ARG A 107 9.34 7.12 10.96
CA ARG A 107 10.40 7.90 11.62
C ARG A 107 10.16 7.98 13.12
N ALA A 108 8.92 8.08 13.61
CA ALA A 108 8.63 8.09 15.04
C ALA A 108 9.02 6.75 15.70
N GLU A 109 8.65 5.63 15.07
CA GLU A 109 9.00 4.27 15.53
C GLU A 109 10.51 4.04 15.62
N THR A 110 11.30 4.60 14.70
CA THR A 110 12.77 4.41 14.66
C THR A 110 13.57 5.54 15.33
N SER A 111 12.90 6.57 15.87
CA SER A 111 13.56 7.71 16.51
C SER A 111 13.72 7.50 18.00
N ASN A 112 14.63 8.28 18.61
CA ASN A 112 14.76 8.31 20.07
C ASN A 112 13.50 8.95 20.73
N PRO A 113 13.29 8.71 22.03
CA PRO A 113 12.11 9.19 22.76
C PRO A 113 11.92 10.72 22.79
N LEU A 114 12.95 11.52 22.50
CA LEU A 114 12.84 12.98 22.46
C LEU A 114 12.18 13.46 21.15
N ILE A 115 12.44 12.79 20.03
CA ILE A 115 11.94 13.17 18.70
C ILE A 115 10.64 12.43 18.35
N ALA A 116 10.49 11.17 18.80
CA ALA A 116 9.37 10.31 18.43
C ALA A 116 7.98 10.92 18.68
N PRO A 117 7.69 11.57 19.83
CA PRO A 117 6.37 12.15 20.09
C PRO A 117 5.95 13.20 19.06
N GLY A 118 6.87 14.10 18.68
CA GLY A 118 6.59 15.15 17.70
C GLY A 118 6.30 14.58 16.31
N LEU A 119 7.03 13.53 15.91
CA LEU A 119 6.79 12.82 14.66
C LEU A 119 5.47 12.06 14.66
N ALA A 120 5.11 11.40 15.78
CA ALA A 120 3.82 10.72 15.92
C ALA A 120 2.65 11.71 15.80
N VAL A 121 2.77 12.92 16.36
CA VAL A 121 1.76 13.97 16.20
C VAL A 121 1.66 14.42 14.74
N LYS A 122 2.78 14.59 14.03
CA LYS A 122 2.77 14.91 12.60
C LYS A 122 2.12 13.81 11.76
N ALA A 123 2.38 12.54 12.07
CA ALA A 123 1.76 11.40 11.42
C ALA A 123 0.23 11.44 11.57
N ARG A 124 -0.26 11.59 12.81
CA ARG A 124 -1.70 11.74 13.08
C ARG A 124 -2.33 12.89 12.29
N GLN A 125 -1.69 14.07 12.32
CA GLN A 125 -2.21 15.25 11.61
C GLN A 125 -2.27 15.05 10.10
N ALA A 126 -1.30 14.33 9.53
CA ALA A 126 -1.29 13.96 8.12
C ALA A 126 -2.43 12.99 7.79
N PHE A 127 -2.60 11.89 8.55
CA PHE A 127 -3.72 10.96 8.36
C PHE A 127 -5.08 11.64 8.49
N GLU A 128 -5.29 12.43 9.55
CA GLU A 128 -6.53 13.21 9.75
C GLU A 128 -6.77 14.20 8.59
N ARG A 129 -5.70 14.80 8.05
CA ARG A 129 -5.81 15.70 6.89
C ARG A 129 -6.14 14.92 5.61
N SER A 130 -5.53 13.77 5.41
CA SER A 130 -5.79 12.93 4.24
C SER A 130 -7.26 12.53 4.18
N VAL A 131 -7.82 12.02 5.28
CA VAL A 131 -9.26 11.68 5.38
C VAL A 131 -10.17 12.91 5.20
N ARG A 132 -9.74 14.11 5.62
CA ARG A 132 -10.50 15.34 5.33
C ARG A 132 -10.47 15.73 3.85
N LEU A 133 -9.36 15.49 3.16
CA LEU A 133 -9.21 15.79 1.73
C LEU A 133 -10.03 14.81 0.89
N ASP A 134 -10.01 13.53 1.24
CA ASP A 134 -10.84 12.50 0.63
C ASP A 134 -11.38 11.52 1.71
N PRO A 135 -12.64 11.70 2.13
CA PRO A 135 -13.27 10.81 3.10
C PRO A 135 -13.49 9.37 2.61
N LYS A 136 -13.24 9.08 1.32
CA LYS A 136 -13.33 7.74 0.73
C LYS A 136 -11.97 7.11 0.45
N ASN A 137 -10.88 7.76 0.82
CA ASN A 137 -9.55 7.17 0.71
C ASN A 137 -9.41 6.05 1.75
N SER A 138 -9.57 4.81 1.31
CA SER A 138 -9.51 3.61 2.16
C SER A 138 -8.16 3.47 2.85
N ASP A 139 -7.05 3.75 2.16
CA ASP A 139 -5.70 3.67 2.73
C ASP A 139 -5.52 4.65 3.89
N ALA A 140 -6.01 5.89 3.72
CA ALA A 140 -5.93 6.91 4.75
C ALA A 140 -6.84 6.62 5.95
N LEU A 141 -8.02 6.05 5.72
CA LEU A 141 -8.91 5.60 6.79
C LEU A 141 -8.29 4.45 7.58
N SER A 142 -7.71 3.47 6.89
CA SER A 142 -7.03 2.33 7.51
C SER A 142 -5.81 2.76 8.34
N ASP A 143 -4.99 3.67 7.82
CA ASP A 143 -3.85 4.23 8.54
C ASP A 143 -4.28 5.06 9.76
N LEU A 144 -5.34 5.86 9.63
CA LEU A 144 -5.89 6.63 10.74
C LEU A 144 -6.47 5.71 11.82
N PHE A 145 -7.18 4.65 11.41
CA PHE A 145 -7.69 3.61 12.30
C PHE A 145 -6.54 2.96 13.07
N ASP A 146 -5.48 2.54 12.37
CA ASP A 146 -4.33 1.87 12.99
C ASP A 146 -3.56 2.81 13.91
N PHE A 147 -3.42 4.08 13.57
CA PHE A 147 -2.85 5.09 14.46
C PHE A 147 -3.69 5.20 15.75
N TYR A 148 -5.01 5.38 15.62
CA TYR A 148 -5.88 5.50 16.79
C TYR A 148 -5.94 4.23 17.63
N LEU A 149 -5.82 3.06 17.03
CA LEU A 149 -5.82 1.79 17.72
C LEU A 149 -4.55 1.56 18.55
N ASN A 150 -3.40 2.01 18.05
CA ASN A 150 -2.09 1.64 18.59
C ASN A 150 -1.36 2.76 19.34
N ALA A 151 -1.59 4.02 18.99
CA ALA A 151 -0.90 5.14 19.63
C ALA A 151 -1.38 5.36 21.09
N PRO A 152 -0.48 5.73 22.01
CA PRO A 152 -0.87 6.19 23.34
C PRO A 152 -1.88 7.35 23.29
N GLY A 153 -2.77 7.40 24.29
CA GLY A 153 -3.78 8.46 24.40
C GLY A 153 -3.20 9.88 24.41
N LEU A 154 -2.03 10.08 25.03
CA LEU A 154 -1.35 11.39 25.04
C LEU A 154 -0.93 11.86 23.64
N LEU A 155 -0.67 10.92 22.73
CA LEU A 155 -0.31 11.20 21.32
C LEU A 155 -1.55 11.29 20.42
N GLY A 156 -2.75 11.14 20.99
CA GLY A 156 -4.02 11.28 20.31
C GLY A 156 -4.67 9.98 19.86
N GLY A 157 -4.12 8.81 20.25
CA GLY A 157 -4.78 7.52 20.07
C GLY A 157 -5.99 7.32 20.97
N GLY A 158 -6.70 6.21 20.80
CA GLY A 158 -7.85 5.82 21.62
C GLY A 158 -8.86 4.95 20.88
N TYR A 159 -9.40 3.97 21.59
CA TYR A 159 -10.35 2.98 21.03
C TYR A 159 -11.64 3.58 20.51
N GLU A 160 -12.15 4.67 21.11
CA GLU A 160 -13.35 5.33 20.56
C GLU A 160 -13.09 5.99 19.21
N LYS A 161 -11.92 6.61 19.03
CA LYS A 161 -11.56 7.19 17.73
C LYS A 161 -11.35 6.11 16.68
N ALA A 162 -10.72 4.99 17.07
CA ALA A 162 -10.59 3.81 16.21
C ALA A 162 -11.97 3.25 15.85
N ARG A 163 -12.91 3.14 16.81
CA ARG A 163 -14.29 2.68 16.55
C ARG A 163 -15.03 3.58 15.57
N VAL A 164 -14.97 4.90 15.75
CA VAL A 164 -15.59 5.86 14.82
C VAL A 164 -14.99 5.73 13.42
N THR A 165 -13.68 5.58 13.31
CA THR A 165 -13.00 5.39 12.01
C THR A 165 -13.39 4.04 11.37
N ALA A 166 -13.50 2.98 12.17
CA ALA A 166 -13.99 1.68 11.70
C ALA A 166 -15.44 1.73 11.19
N ASP A 167 -16.29 2.58 11.77
CA ASP A 167 -17.65 2.81 11.27
C ASP A 167 -17.65 3.57 9.93
N GLN A 168 -16.70 4.49 9.72
CA GLN A 168 -16.50 5.15 8.42
C GLN A 168 -16.04 4.16 7.35
N ILE A 169 -15.07 3.30 7.68
CA ILE A 169 -14.59 2.22 6.80
C ILE A 169 -15.77 1.31 6.43
N ALA A 170 -16.54 0.84 7.41
CA ALA A 170 -17.69 -0.05 7.18
C ALA A 170 -18.80 0.56 6.29
N ALA A 171 -18.91 1.89 6.25
CA ALA A 171 -19.86 2.58 5.37
C ALA A 171 -19.42 2.60 3.90
N ILE A 172 -18.12 2.44 3.63
CA ILE A 172 -17.52 2.43 2.30
C ILE A 172 -17.35 0.98 1.82
N ASP A 173 -16.77 0.15 2.68
CA ASP A 173 -16.44 -1.25 2.43
C ASP A 173 -16.88 -2.09 3.66
N PRO A 174 -18.05 -2.75 3.61
CA PRO A 174 -18.54 -3.53 4.73
C PRO A 174 -17.64 -4.72 5.13
N PRO A 175 -17.10 -5.55 4.21
CA PRO A 175 -16.07 -6.55 4.53
C PRO A 175 -14.88 -5.98 5.32
N GLU A 176 -14.26 -4.90 4.82
CA GLU A 176 -13.12 -4.27 5.49
C GLU A 176 -13.54 -3.69 6.85
N GLY A 177 -14.75 -3.14 6.94
CA GLY A 177 -15.37 -2.70 8.18
C GLY A 177 -15.47 -3.78 9.25
N TYR A 178 -15.83 -5.01 8.87
CA TYR A 178 -15.79 -6.15 9.78
C TYR A 178 -14.36 -6.51 10.20
N PHE A 179 -13.41 -6.48 9.26
CA PHE A 179 -12.01 -6.77 9.55
C PHE A 179 -11.38 -5.76 10.52
N VAL A 180 -11.52 -4.46 10.32
CA VAL A 180 -10.97 -3.47 11.27
C VAL A 180 -11.68 -3.53 12.63
N LYS A 181 -12.97 -3.89 12.67
CA LYS A 181 -13.70 -4.15 13.92
C LYS A 181 -13.16 -5.38 14.65
N SER A 182 -12.68 -6.41 13.94
CA SER A 182 -11.98 -7.53 14.58
C SER A 182 -10.67 -7.08 15.19
N LYS A 183 -9.86 -6.30 14.48
CA LYS A 183 -8.59 -5.74 15.00
C LYS A 183 -8.82 -4.93 16.28
N LEU A 184 -9.88 -4.12 16.34
CA LEU A 184 -10.28 -3.39 17.54
C LEU A 184 -10.64 -4.33 18.70
N ALA A 185 -11.44 -5.37 18.44
CA ALA A 185 -11.79 -6.37 19.44
C ALA A 185 -10.57 -7.14 19.95
N GLU A 186 -9.65 -7.55 19.07
CA GLU A 186 -8.39 -8.20 19.46
C GLU A 186 -7.54 -7.30 20.37
N LYS A 187 -7.42 -6.00 20.04
CA LYS A 187 -6.71 -5.03 20.88
C LYS A 187 -7.32 -4.90 22.28
N LYS A 188 -8.64 -5.06 22.38
CA LYS A 188 -9.40 -5.09 23.64
C LYS A 188 -9.40 -6.48 24.31
N LYS A 189 -8.75 -7.48 23.71
CA LYS A 189 -8.73 -8.90 24.14
C LYS A 189 -10.11 -9.57 24.11
N GLU A 190 -11.02 -9.07 23.28
CA GLU A 190 -12.37 -9.59 23.06
C GLU A 190 -12.34 -10.62 21.91
N TYR A 191 -11.59 -11.72 22.09
CA TYR A 191 -11.27 -12.66 21.01
C TYR A 191 -12.49 -13.32 20.35
N SER A 192 -13.53 -13.64 21.13
CA SER A 192 -14.78 -14.19 20.59
C SER A 192 -15.49 -13.19 19.66
N THR A 193 -15.51 -11.91 20.03
CA THR A 193 -16.02 -10.84 19.17
C THR A 193 -15.15 -10.68 17.93
N ALA A 194 -13.83 -10.75 18.07
CA ALA A 194 -12.92 -10.66 16.92
C ALA A 194 -13.17 -11.79 15.90
N GLU A 195 -13.33 -13.03 16.36
CA GLU A 195 -13.63 -14.17 15.50
C GLU A 195 -14.97 -13.98 14.80
N GLU A 196 -16.02 -13.56 15.53
CA GLU A 196 -17.34 -13.30 14.93
C GLU A 196 -17.23 -12.31 13.78
N ARG A 197 -16.49 -11.20 13.98
CA ARG A 197 -16.28 -10.17 12.96
C ARG A 197 -15.48 -10.70 11.78
N LEU A 198 -14.41 -11.47 12.00
CA LEU A 198 -13.65 -12.09 10.91
C LEU A 198 -14.48 -13.08 10.10
N ARG A 199 -15.32 -13.89 10.75
CA ARG A 199 -16.24 -14.79 10.06
C ARG A 199 -17.27 -14.02 9.24
N GLN A 200 -17.75 -12.87 9.71
CA GLN A 200 -18.61 -11.97 8.93
C GLN A 200 -17.86 -11.41 7.71
N ALA A 201 -16.60 -10.96 7.87
CA ALA A 201 -15.78 -10.48 6.76
C ALA A 201 -15.61 -11.57 5.68
N VAL A 202 -15.25 -12.79 6.08
CA VAL A 202 -15.11 -13.94 5.17
C VAL A 202 -16.45 -14.34 4.53
N ALA A 203 -17.55 -14.27 5.26
CA ALA A 203 -18.87 -14.62 4.71
C ALA A 203 -19.35 -13.63 3.63
N VAL A 204 -19.07 -12.33 3.79
CA VAL A 204 -19.46 -11.29 2.83
C VAL A 204 -18.49 -11.24 1.65
N ALA A 205 -17.21 -11.48 1.88
CA ALA A 205 -16.17 -11.47 0.85
C ALA A 205 -15.35 -12.79 0.86
N PRO A 206 -15.94 -13.91 0.41
CA PRO A 206 -15.31 -15.23 0.49
C PRO A 206 -14.12 -15.42 -0.44
N HIS A 207 -13.92 -14.51 -1.40
CA HIS A 207 -12.77 -14.50 -2.31
C HIS A 207 -11.60 -13.65 -1.80
N GLU A 208 -11.81 -12.88 -0.72
CA GLU A 208 -10.78 -12.03 -0.13
C GLU A 208 -9.92 -12.82 0.85
N VAL A 209 -8.82 -13.35 0.32
CA VAL A 209 -7.84 -14.18 1.02
C VAL A 209 -7.29 -13.51 2.28
N GLY A 210 -7.19 -12.17 2.29
CA GLY A 210 -6.70 -11.40 3.45
C GLY A 210 -7.51 -11.65 4.72
N HIS A 211 -8.85 -11.68 4.62
CA HIS A 211 -9.74 -11.94 5.75
C HIS A 211 -9.64 -13.38 6.25
N MET A 212 -9.46 -14.33 5.32
CA MET A 212 -9.26 -15.74 5.67
C MET A 212 -7.94 -15.96 6.40
N ILE A 213 -6.86 -15.31 5.94
CA ILE A 213 -5.56 -15.33 6.61
C ILE A 213 -5.68 -14.75 8.03
N ALA A 214 -6.37 -13.62 8.19
CA ALA A 214 -6.59 -13.02 9.50
C ALA A 214 -7.37 -13.95 10.45
N LEU A 215 -8.43 -14.59 9.97
CA LEU A 215 -9.18 -15.60 10.73
C LEU A 215 -8.29 -16.78 11.13
N ALA A 216 -7.49 -17.32 10.21
CA ALA A 216 -6.57 -18.42 10.51
C ALA A 216 -5.54 -18.02 11.59
N LYS A 217 -4.97 -16.81 11.51
CA LYS A 217 -4.01 -16.31 12.51
C LYS A 217 -4.64 -16.18 13.90
N LEU A 218 -5.88 -15.70 13.99
CA LEU A 218 -6.61 -15.63 15.25
C LEU A 218 -6.82 -17.03 15.83
N LEU A 219 -7.36 -17.96 15.02
CA LEU A 219 -7.58 -19.36 15.42
C LEU A 219 -6.29 -20.04 15.88
N ALA A 220 -5.18 -19.81 15.18
CA ALA A 220 -3.88 -20.33 15.56
C ALA A 220 -3.39 -19.78 16.91
N THR A 221 -3.61 -18.49 17.16
CA THR A 221 -3.26 -17.83 18.43
C THR A 221 -4.06 -18.38 19.60
N GLU A 222 -5.32 -18.77 19.37
CA GLU A 222 -6.17 -19.45 20.36
C GLU A 222 -5.88 -20.96 20.50
N GLY A 223 -4.90 -21.51 19.76
CA GLY A 223 -4.56 -22.93 19.79
C GLY A 223 -5.53 -23.83 19.00
N ARG A 224 -6.49 -23.26 18.27
CA ARG A 224 -7.45 -23.97 17.41
C ARG A 224 -6.82 -24.31 16.06
N LEU A 225 -5.71 -25.02 16.11
CA LEU A 225 -4.82 -25.15 14.96
C LEU A 225 -5.45 -25.92 13.78
N ARG A 226 -6.29 -26.93 14.06
CA ARG A 226 -7.01 -27.66 13.00
C ARG A 226 -7.95 -26.76 12.21
N GLU A 227 -8.64 -25.83 12.87
CA GLU A 227 -9.52 -24.88 12.20
C GLU A 227 -8.71 -23.85 11.41
N SER A 228 -7.60 -23.35 11.98
CA SER A 228 -6.65 -22.51 11.25
C SER A 228 -6.16 -23.17 9.96
N ASP A 229 -5.71 -24.42 10.04
CA ASP A 229 -5.21 -25.19 8.89
C ASP A 229 -6.31 -25.38 7.82
N ALA A 230 -7.57 -25.61 8.23
CA ALA A 230 -8.72 -25.72 7.34
C ALA A 230 -9.05 -24.38 6.64
N VAL A 231 -8.99 -23.26 7.35
CA VAL A 231 -9.22 -21.92 6.77
C VAL A 231 -8.12 -21.58 5.75
N LEU A 232 -6.86 -21.88 6.04
CA LEU A 232 -5.76 -21.67 5.10
C LEU A 232 -5.87 -22.57 3.86
N ALA A 233 -6.33 -23.81 4.02
CA ALA A 233 -6.62 -24.69 2.89
C ALA A 233 -7.73 -24.13 2.00
N ALA A 234 -8.84 -23.67 2.59
CA ALA A 234 -9.90 -23.02 1.84
C ALA A 234 -9.41 -21.74 1.12
N ALA A 235 -8.56 -20.94 1.76
CA ALA A 235 -7.98 -19.74 1.15
C ALA A 235 -7.10 -20.10 -0.07
N GLN A 236 -6.36 -21.20 0.03
CA GLN A 236 -5.53 -21.73 -1.04
C GLN A 236 -6.37 -22.28 -2.21
N ASP A 237 -7.56 -22.84 -1.95
CA ASP A 237 -8.49 -23.28 -2.98
C ASP A 237 -9.12 -22.09 -3.71
N VAL A 238 -9.44 -21.01 -2.99
CA VAL A 238 -9.94 -19.75 -3.56
C VAL A 238 -8.90 -19.07 -4.44
N ASN A 239 -7.65 -18.98 -3.97
CA ASN A 239 -6.55 -18.43 -4.75
C ASN A 239 -5.32 -19.34 -4.70
N PRO A 240 -5.18 -20.26 -5.68
CA PRO A 240 -4.06 -21.19 -5.73
C PRO A 240 -2.68 -20.54 -5.87
N ASN A 241 -2.63 -19.29 -6.35
CA ASN A 241 -1.39 -18.58 -6.66
C ASN A 241 -1.24 -17.30 -5.82
N ALA A 242 -1.59 -17.35 -4.54
CA ALA A 242 -1.33 -16.27 -3.59
C ALA A 242 -0.08 -16.58 -2.72
N PRO A 243 1.09 -15.97 -3.00
CA PRO A 243 2.31 -16.19 -2.22
C PRO A 243 2.12 -15.91 -0.74
N ARG A 244 1.34 -14.87 -0.40
CA ARG A 244 1.00 -14.52 0.98
C ARG A 244 0.44 -15.68 1.80
N ILE A 245 -0.36 -16.58 1.21
CA ILE A 245 -0.88 -17.76 1.92
C ILE A 245 0.25 -18.70 2.34
N TRP A 246 1.22 -18.95 1.44
CA TRP A 246 2.37 -19.81 1.74
C TRP A 246 3.23 -19.23 2.85
N PHE A 247 3.45 -17.91 2.81
CA PHE A 247 4.19 -17.20 3.84
C PHE A 247 3.49 -17.31 5.20
N GLU A 248 2.21 -16.96 5.27
CA GLU A 248 1.47 -16.90 6.54
C GLU A 248 1.26 -18.29 7.15
N ARG A 249 1.01 -19.32 6.31
CA ARG A 249 0.99 -20.71 6.77
C ARG A 249 2.34 -21.15 7.35
N ALA A 250 3.44 -20.81 6.68
CA ALA A 250 4.77 -21.13 7.19
C ALA A 250 5.08 -20.42 8.51
N ASP A 251 4.74 -19.13 8.64
CA ASP A 251 4.91 -18.38 9.89
C ASP A 251 4.10 -18.98 11.05
N ILE A 252 2.85 -19.38 10.80
CA ILE A 252 2.02 -20.09 11.79
C ILE A 252 2.68 -21.40 12.22
N LEU A 253 3.12 -22.23 11.27
CA LEU A 253 3.80 -23.51 11.56
C LEU A 253 5.05 -23.30 12.43
N ILE A 254 5.87 -22.30 12.10
CA ILE A 254 7.09 -21.96 12.86
C ILE A 254 6.74 -21.51 14.28
N LYS A 255 5.77 -20.60 14.45
CA LYS A 255 5.34 -20.10 15.76
C LYS A 255 4.79 -21.21 16.66
N GLN A 256 4.06 -22.15 16.06
CA GLN A 256 3.52 -23.32 16.76
C GLN A 256 4.52 -24.47 16.93
N LYS A 257 5.75 -24.33 16.39
CA LYS A 257 6.79 -25.37 16.37
C LYS A 257 6.30 -26.70 15.77
N ARG A 258 5.48 -26.62 14.73
CA ARG A 258 4.88 -27.76 14.02
C ARG A 258 5.37 -27.82 12.58
N ASP A 259 5.49 -29.05 12.06
CA ASP A 259 5.70 -29.32 10.62
C ASP A 259 6.77 -28.43 9.97
N LEU A 260 7.91 -28.26 10.64
CA LEU A 260 8.97 -27.31 10.27
C LEU A 260 9.55 -27.56 8.87
N GLN A 261 9.53 -28.81 8.41
CA GLN A 261 9.91 -29.17 7.04
C GLN A 261 8.96 -28.57 6.00
N GLU A 262 7.65 -28.61 6.28
CA GLU A 262 6.64 -28.01 5.42
C GLU A 262 6.77 -26.48 5.41
N ALA A 263 6.94 -25.86 6.59
CA ALA A 263 7.18 -24.42 6.69
C ALA A 263 8.37 -23.98 5.82
N ARG A 264 9.48 -24.74 5.87
CA ARG A 264 10.65 -24.49 5.02
C ARG A 264 10.31 -24.62 3.52
N ALA A 265 9.57 -25.63 3.11
CA ALA A 265 9.17 -25.81 1.71
C ALA A 265 8.27 -24.67 1.21
N LEU A 266 7.32 -24.23 2.03
CA LEU A 266 6.45 -23.09 1.73
C LEU A 266 7.22 -21.78 1.58
N LEU A 267 8.17 -21.50 2.47
CA LEU A 267 9.03 -20.31 2.36
C LEU A 267 9.95 -20.38 1.14
N GLN A 268 10.49 -21.55 0.79
CA GLN A 268 11.27 -21.72 -0.44
C GLN A 268 10.43 -21.47 -1.70
N LYS A 269 9.17 -21.92 -1.69
CA LYS A 269 8.20 -21.64 -2.75
C LYS A 269 7.93 -20.13 -2.84
N TYR A 270 7.68 -19.48 -1.71
CA TYR A 270 7.47 -18.04 -1.60
C TYR A 270 8.64 -17.23 -2.19
N MET A 271 9.88 -17.59 -1.87
CA MET A 271 11.08 -16.88 -2.35
C MET A 271 11.22 -16.89 -3.88
N ARG A 272 10.68 -17.92 -4.55
CA ARG A 272 10.70 -18.07 -6.02
C ARG A 272 9.52 -17.40 -6.70
N ALA A 273 8.48 -17.02 -5.96
CA ALA A 273 7.31 -16.39 -6.51
C ALA A 273 7.59 -14.93 -6.90
N PRO A 274 6.92 -14.42 -7.94
CA PRO A 274 6.72 -12.98 -8.07
C PRO A 274 5.88 -12.51 -6.87
N ILE A 275 6.35 -11.47 -6.19
CA ILE A 275 5.64 -10.85 -5.06
C ILE A 275 5.40 -9.38 -5.39
N THR A 276 4.42 -8.81 -4.73
CA THR A 276 4.04 -7.41 -4.85
C THR A 276 4.34 -6.65 -3.56
N VAL A 277 4.08 -5.34 -3.55
CA VAL A 277 4.18 -4.50 -2.35
C VAL A 277 3.21 -4.92 -1.23
N ASP A 278 2.15 -5.66 -1.55
CA ASP A 278 1.15 -6.15 -0.59
C ASP A 278 1.57 -7.47 0.09
N ASP A 279 2.62 -8.11 -0.42
CA ASP A 279 3.19 -9.33 0.11
C ASP A 279 4.33 -9.02 1.10
N PRO A 280 4.55 -9.86 2.13
CA PRO A 280 5.70 -9.72 3.02
C PRO A 280 7.06 -9.64 2.29
N PRO A 281 7.99 -8.75 2.68
CA PRO A 281 9.30 -8.67 2.03
C PRO A 281 10.06 -10.00 2.04
N LYS A 282 10.85 -10.28 0.99
CA LYS A 282 11.65 -11.52 0.90
C LYS A 282 12.66 -11.65 2.05
N GLU A 283 13.13 -10.54 2.60
CA GLU A 283 14.01 -10.46 3.77
C GLU A 283 13.39 -11.14 4.98
N GLU A 284 12.08 -11.00 5.16
CA GLU A 284 11.36 -11.62 6.27
C GLU A 284 11.23 -13.13 6.07
N ALA A 285 10.93 -13.57 4.85
CA ALA A 285 10.94 -15.00 4.52
C ALA A 285 12.34 -15.62 4.72
N MET A 286 13.41 -14.89 4.38
CA MET A 286 14.79 -15.31 4.66
C MET A 286 15.10 -15.37 6.15
N ARG A 287 14.55 -14.45 6.97
CA ARG A 287 14.67 -14.49 8.43
C ARG A 287 14.01 -15.75 8.99
N LEU A 288 12.79 -16.06 8.57
CA LEU A 288 12.07 -17.27 8.97
C LEU A 288 12.83 -18.54 8.52
N LEU A 289 13.33 -18.60 7.28
CA LEU A 289 14.13 -19.73 6.79
C LEU A 289 15.36 -20.03 7.64
N ARG A 290 16.07 -18.99 8.11
CA ARG A 290 17.20 -19.15 9.04
C ARG A 290 16.78 -19.72 10.38
N GLN A 291 15.61 -19.32 10.90
CA GLN A 291 15.07 -19.83 12.15
C GLN A 291 14.76 -21.34 12.09
N VAL A 292 14.23 -21.82 10.96
CA VAL A 292 13.90 -23.24 10.79
C VAL A 292 15.09 -24.10 10.36
N GLY A 293 16.12 -23.51 9.74
CA GLY A 293 17.32 -24.23 9.29
C GLY A 293 18.40 -24.44 10.35
N GLY A 294 18.27 -23.77 11.50
CA GLY A 294 19.20 -23.89 12.65
C GLY A 294 18.75 -24.87 13.73
N ALA A 295 17.73 -25.70 13.47
CA ALA A 295 17.17 -26.70 14.39
C ALA A 295 17.60 -28.12 14.02
#